data_AF-A0A5D2WRA6-F1
#
_entry.id   AF-A0A5D2WRA6-F1
#
_cell.length_a   1.000
_cell.length_b   1.000
_cell.length_c   1.000
_cell.angle_alpha   90.00
_cell.angle_beta   90.00
_cell.angle_gamma   90.00
#
_symmetry.space_group_name_H-M   'P 1'
#
loop_
_entity.id
_entity.type
_entity.pdbx_description
1 polymer ?
#
loop_
_entity_poly.entity_id
_entity_poly.type
_entity_poly.pdbx_seq_one_letter_code
_entity_poly.pdbx_strand_id
1 'polypeptide(L)'
;MASADSNLLILNFLTLASLSLFYADKAFCIRIPDRASTTPRELSDQSLKTAVFALGSFWRSEAVFGCLNGVVRTTSGYAGGSKINPEYRSLGDHAESVMVEYDPKEINFRQLLEVFWSSHDPRQVFGQGPDVGPQYRSIIFTNGTEEARLAAMSKEREQTKSRSSILTTQIQQLESFYPAEPEHQCNSLAIHVKS
;
A
#
# COMPACT_ATOMS: atom_id res chain seq x y z
N MET A 1 25.01 38.09 61.96
CA MET A 1 24.07 38.77 61.04
C MET A 1 23.64 37.77 59.99
N ALA A 2 22.49 37.14 60.24
CA ALA A 2 21.85 36.16 59.36
C ALA A 2 20.95 36.91 58.38
N SER A 3 21.16 36.73 57.07
CA SER A 3 20.22 37.16 56.01
C SER A 3 20.76 36.75 54.63
N ALA A 4 20.90 35.45 54.35
CA ALA A 4 21.23 35.01 52.98
C ALA A 4 20.54 33.69 52.55
N ASP A 5 19.95 32.92 53.47
CA ASP A 5 19.35 31.62 53.12
C ASP A 5 17.85 31.67 52.79
N SER A 6 17.18 32.79 53.05
CA SER A 6 15.73 32.92 52.87
C SER A 6 15.30 33.07 51.39
N ASN A 7 16.18 33.61 50.53
CA ASN A 7 15.82 33.95 49.14
C ASN A 7 15.97 32.79 48.16
N LEU A 8 16.79 31.79 48.48
CA LEU A 8 16.99 30.62 47.61
C LEU A 8 15.87 29.57 47.77
N LEU A 9 15.27 29.49 48.95
CA LEU A 9 14.10 28.64 49.19
C LEU A 9 12.83 29.21 48.53
N ILE A 10 12.64 30.53 48.55
CA ILE A 10 11.47 31.18 47.92
C ILE A 10 11.53 31.08 46.38
N LEU A 11 12.73 31.14 45.79
CA LEU A 11 12.90 31.03 44.34
C LEU A 11 12.61 29.60 43.81
N ASN A 12 12.91 28.56 44.59
CA ASN A 12 12.62 27.17 44.21
C ASN A 12 11.15 26.77 44.39
N PHE A 13 10.40 27.41 45.30
CA PHE A 13 8.95 27.21 45.40
C PHE A 13 8.19 27.90 44.26
N LEU A 14 8.69 29.05 43.77
CA LEU A 14 8.08 29.77 42.63
C LEU A 14 8.31 29.04 41.30
N THR A 15 9.43 28.34 41.12
CA THR A 15 9.66 27.53 39.91
C THR A 15 8.81 26.25 39.90
N LEU A 16 8.62 25.58 41.04
CA LEU A 16 7.72 24.42 41.15
C LEU A 16 6.23 24.78 41.05
N ALA A 17 5.82 25.97 41.49
CA ALA A 17 4.46 26.48 41.26
C ALA A 17 4.21 26.84 39.79
N SER A 18 5.24 27.28 39.05
CA SER A 18 5.12 27.55 37.61
C SER A 18 5.02 26.26 36.76
N LEU A 19 5.50 25.12 37.29
CA LEU A 19 5.44 23.83 36.58
C LEU A 19 4.12 23.06 36.81
N SER A 20 3.30 23.46 37.78
CA SER A 20 2.00 22.83 38.08
C SER A 20 0.79 23.55 37.48
N LEU A 21 0.97 24.75 36.92
CA LEU A 21 -0.05 25.46 36.12
C LEU A 21 -0.15 24.96 34.66
N PHE A 22 0.54 23.87 34.33
CA PHE A 22 0.48 23.19 33.03
C PHE A 22 -0.66 22.16 32.88
N TYR A 23 -1.56 21.98 33.86
CA TYR A 23 -2.53 20.87 33.82
C TYR A 23 -4.00 21.19 34.16
N ALA A 24 -4.39 22.46 34.19
CA ALA A 24 -5.79 22.82 34.44
C ALA A 24 -6.42 23.53 33.23
N ASP A 25 -7.22 22.74 32.53
CA ASP A 25 -8.50 23.14 31.94
C ASP A 25 -8.49 24.06 30.70
N LYS A 26 -8.44 23.42 29.53
CA LYS A 26 -9.39 23.72 28.45
C LYS A 26 -9.85 22.41 27.83
N ALA A 27 -10.88 21.81 28.40
CA ALA A 27 -11.72 20.88 27.66
C ALA A 27 -12.37 21.64 26.50
N PHE A 28 -11.67 21.69 25.36
CA PHE A 28 -12.24 22.17 24.11
C PHE A 28 -13.21 21.09 23.65
N CYS A 29 -14.47 21.21 24.07
CA CYS A 29 -15.56 20.49 23.43
C CYS A 29 -15.51 20.87 21.95
N ILE A 30 -15.01 19.96 21.12
CA ILE A 30 -15.13 20.03 19.68
C ILE A 30 -16.63 20.00 19.43
N ARG A 31 -17.24 21.17 19.21
CA ARG A 31 -18.51 21.25 18.50
C ARG A 31 -18.21 20.71 17.11
N ILE A 32 -18.50 19.42 16.92
CA ILE A 32 -18.64 18.84 15.58
C ILE A 32 -19.72 19.73 14.94
N PRO A 33 -19.41 20.51 13.88
CA PRO A 33 -20.47 21.19 13.15
C PRO A 33 -21.46 20.12 12.73
N ASP A 34 -22.76 20.39 12.95
CA ASP A 34 -23.83 19.50 12.53
C ASP A 34 -23.51 18.99 11.14
N ARG A 35 -23.48 17.65 11.03
CA ARG A 35 -23.26 16.90 9.81
C ARG A 35 -24.14 17.52 8.73
N ALA A 36 -23.57 18.40 7.91
CA ALA A 36 -24.22 18.84 6.69
C ALA A 36 -24.55 17.55 5.96
N SER A 37 -25.85 17.31 5.80
CA SER A 37 -26.42 16.12 5.20
C SER A 37 -25.68 15.78 3.91
N THR A 38 -24.79 14.80 3.99
CA THR A 38 -24.16 14.21 2.83
C THR A 38 -25.23 13.44 2.10
N THR A 39 -25.73 14.04 1.02
CA THR A 39 -26.35 13.32 -0.10
C THR A 39 -25.53 12.06 -0.37
N PRO A 40 -26.16 10.88 -0.55
CA PRO A 40 -25.44 9.68 -0.96
C PRO A 40 -24.53 10.03 -2.13
N ARG A 41 -23.23 9.73 -2.01
CA ARG A 41 -22.26 9.89 -3.10
C ARG A 41 -22.84 9.10 -4.27
N GLU A 42 -23.40 9.79 -5.26
CA GLU A 42 -23.74 9.15 -6.52
C GLU A 42 -22.46 8.49 -7.00
N LEU A 43 -22.50 7.16 -7.08
CA LEU A 43 -21.47 6.35 -7.69
C LEU A 43 -21.28 6.91 -9.08
N SER A 44 -20.23 7.70 -9.21
CA SER A 44 -19.96 8.36 -10.46
C SER A 44 -19.78 7.29 -11.52
N ASP A 45 -20.38 7.49 -12.69
CA ASP A 45 -20.53 6.55 -13.82
C ASP A 45 -19.19 6.19 -14.52
N GLN A 46 -18.15 5.92 -13.74
CA GLN A 46 -16.87 5.40 -14.19
C GLN A 46 -16.70 4.02 -13.60
N SER A 47 -16.60 3.02 -14.47
CA SER A 47 -16.29 1.65 -14.07
C SER A 47 -14.94 1.61 -13.35
N LEU A 48 -14.88 0.85 -12.26
CA LEU A 48 -13.63 0.52 -11.59
C LEU A 48 -12.63 -0.10 -12.59
N LYS A 49 -11.35 0.14 -12.35
CA LYS A 49 -10.27 -0.42 -13.14
C LYS A 49 -9.50 -1.46 -12.35
N THR A 50 -8.78 -2.31 -13.07
CA THR A 50 -8.01 -3.41 -12.47
C THR A 50 -6.56 -3.32 -12.92
N ALA A 51 -5.62 -3.55 -11.99
CA ALA A 51 -4.20 -3.74 -12.26
C ALA A 51 -3.71 -5.03 -11.61
N VAL A 52 -2.75 -5.73 -12.20
CA VAL A 52 -2.21 -6.98 -11.65
C VAL A 52 -0.68 -6.91 -11.54
N PHE A 53 -0.17 -7.27 -10.37
CA PHE A 53 1.27 -7.22 -10.07
C PHE A 53 1.74 -8.49 -9.38
N ALA A 54 3.00 -8.89 -9.60
CA ALA A 54 3.73 -9.86 -8.79
C ALA A 54 4.96 -9.18 -8.20
N LEU A 55 5.12 -9.22 -6.87
CA LEU A 55 6.16 -8.49 -6.16
C LEU A 55 6.64 -9.22 -4.90
N GLY A 56 6.66 -10.55 -4.95
CA GLY A 56 6.99 -11.43 -3.82
C GLY A 56 5.76 -12.16 -3.30
N SER A 57 5.74 -12.49 -2.01
CA SER A 57 4.57 -13.12 -1.38
C SER A 57 3.30 -12.28 -1.60
N PHE A 58 2.23 -12.94 -2.07
CA PHE A 58 0.95 -12.28 -2.31
C PHE A 58 0.30 -11.68 -1.06
N TRP A 59 0.57 -12.19 0.15
CA TRP A 59 0.03 -11.64 1.40
C TRP A 59 0.61 -10.27 1.71
N ARG A 60 1.93 -10.11 1.46
CA ARG A 60 2.59 -8.81 1.56
C ARG A 60 2.08 -7.88 0.47
N SER A 61 1.97 -8.41 -0.76
CA SER A 61 1.49 -7.66 -1.92
C SER A 61 0.08 -7.10 -1.71
N GLU A 62 -0.81 -7.93 -1.16
CA GLU A 62 -2.19 -7.56 -0.84
C GLU A 62 -2.25 -6.45 0.20
N ALA A 63 -1.48 -6.58 1.29
CA ALA A 63 -1.41 -5.56 2.34
C ALA A 63 -0.87 -4.21 1.82
N VAL A 64 0.11 -4.24 0.91
CA VAL A 64 0.70 -3.04 0.28
C VAL A 64 -0.35 -2.23 -0.47
N PHE A 65 -1.20 -2.87 -1.28
CA PHE A 65 -2.20 -2.17 -2.08
C PHE A 65 -3.53 -1.93 -1.34
N GLY A 66 -3.94 -2.86 -0.48
CA GLY A 66 -5.25 -2.83 0.20
C GLY A 66 -5.43 -1.66 1.17
N CYS A 67 -4.35 -0.98 1.56
CA CYS A 67 -4.40 0.19 2.45
C CYS A 67 -4.47 1.53 1.70
N LEU A 68 -4.47 1.53 0.38
CA LEU A 68 -4.43 2.75 -0.43
C LEU A 68 -5.82 3.36 -0.60
N ASN A 69 -5.94 4.67 -0.41
CA ASN A 69 -7.15 5.40 -0.79
C ASN A 69 -7.40 5.23 -2.29
N GLY A 70 -8.65 4.99 -2.67
CA GLY A 70 -9.04 4.68 -4.05
C GLY A 70 -8.91 3.21 -4.45
N VAL A 71 -8.25 2.36 -3.65
CA VAL A 71 -8.32 0.90 -3.85
C VAL A 71 -9.60 0.38 -3.19
N VAL A 72 -10.42 -0.30 -3.99
CA VAL A 72 -11.71 -0.85 -3.56
C VAL A 72 -11.54 -2.28 -3.04
N ARG A 73 -10.72 -3.07 -3.74
CA ARG A 73 -10.48 -4.47 -3.41
C ARG A 73 -9.12 -4.92 -3.90
N THR A 74 -8.50 -5.80 -3.13
CA THR A 74 -7.37 -6.60 -3.56
C THR A 74 -7.76 -8.07 -3.59
N THR A 75 -7.11 -8.86 -4.43
CA THR A 75 -7.32 -10.31 -4.51
C THR A 75 -5.99 -10.99 -4.78
N SER A 76 -5.60 -11.88 -3.86
CA SER A 76 -4.42 -12.73 -4.01
C SER A 76 -4.68 -13.84 -5.03
N GLY A 77 -3.67 -14.18 -5.84
CA GLY A 77 -3.84 -15.16 -6.91
C GLY A 77 -2.55 -15.51 -7.65
N TYR A 78 -2.72 -16.13 -8.81
CA TYR A 78 -1.65 -16.68 -9.64
C TYR A 78 -1.78 -16.18 -11.08
N ALA A 79 -0.68 -15.69 -11.67
CA ALA A 79 -0.64 -15.20 -13.05
C ALA A 79 0.74 -15.42 -13.69
N GLY A 80 0.83 -15.30 -15.02
CA GLY A 80 2.10 -15.38 -15.76
C GLY A 80 2.67 -16.78 -15.92
N GLY A 81 1.82 -17.81 -15.79
CA GLY A 81 2.15 -19.21 -16.06
C GLY A 81 1.14 -19.84 -17.02
N SER A 82 1.42 -21.08 -17.39
CA SER A 82 0.67 -21.87 -18.39
C SER A 82 -0.24 -22.93 -17.77
N LYS A 83 -0.08 -23.23 -16.46
CA LYS A 83 -0.89 -24.24 -15.78
C LYS A 83 -2.33 -23.75 -15.63
N ILE A 84 -3.29 -24.51 -16.14
CA ILE A 84 -4.71 -24.23 -15.93
C ILE A 84 -5.11 -24.61 -14.50
N ASN A 85 -5.88 -23.73 -13.85
CA ASN A 85 -6.35 -23.89 -12.46
C ASN A 85 -5.19 -24.22 -11.48
N PRO A 86 -4.20 -23.33 -11.34
CA PRO A 86 -3.15 -23.47 -10.34
C PRO A 86 -3.74 -23.40 -8.93
N GLU A 87 -3.08 -24.08 -8.00
CA GLU A 87 -3.38 -24.10 -6.56
C GLU A 87 -2.09 -23.83 -5.80
N TYR A 88 -2.16 -23.37 -4.55
CA TYR A 88 -0.99 -22.92 -3.79
C TYR A 88 0.17 -23.94 -3.75
N ARG A 89 -0.17 -25.23 -3.60
CA ARG A 89 0.80 -26.33 -3.55
C ARG A 89 1.30 -26.78 -4.92
N SER A 90 0.68 -26.33 -5.99
CA SER A 90 0.97 -26.75 -7.35
C SER A 90 0.65 -25.63 -8.35
N LEU A 91 1.33 -24.48 -8.21
CA LEU A 91 1.10 -23.31 -9.07
C LEU A 91 1.85 -23.37 -10.42
N GLY A 92 2.75 -24.33 -10.62
CA GLY A 92 3.52 -24.46 -11.85
C GLY A 92 4.51 -23.31 -12.06
N ASP A 93 4.46 -22.68 -13.22
CA ASP A 93 5.28 -21.53 -13.63
C ASP A 93 4.63 -20.17 -13.30
N HIS A 94 3.48 -20.16 -12.64
CA HIS A 94 2.84 -18.92 -12.21
C HIS A 94 3.71 -18.13 -11.20
N ALA A 95 3.45 -16.84 -11.10
CA ALA A 95 3.91 -16.01 -9.99
C ALA A 95 2.75 -15.78 -9.02
N GLU A 96 3.07 -15.71 -7.72
CA GLU A 96 2.17 -15.12 -6.73
C GLU A 96 1.92 -13.66 -7.11
N SER A 97 0.64 -13.33 -7.26
CA SER A 97 0.19 -12.08 -7.84
C SER A 97 -0.96 -11.49 -7.03
N VAL A 98 -1.11 -10.18 -7.11
CA VAL A 98 -2.24 -9.44 -6.55
C VAL A 98 -2.98 -8.72 -7.67
N MET A 99 -4.29 -8.89 -7.71
CA MET A 99 -5.20 -8.09 -8.52
C MET A 99 -5.74 -6.94 -7.67
N VAL A 100 -5.58 -5.71 -8.15
CA VAL A 100 -5.98 -4.47 -7.48
C VAL A 100 -7.12 -3.84 -8.27
N GLU A 101 -8.30 -3.79 -7.68
CA GLU A 101 -9.47 -3.08 -8.20
C GLU A 101 -9.55 -1.68 -7.57
N TYR A 102 -9.59 -0.64 -8.40
CA TYR A 102 -9.44 0.74 -7.94
C TYR A 102 -10.35 1.73 -8.68
N ASP A 103 -10.71 2.81 -8.00
CA ASP A 103 -11.40 3.97 -8.59
C ASP A 103 -10.36 4.89 -9.26
N PRO A 104 -10.37 5.02 -10.60
CA PRO A 104 -9.42 5.86 -11.33
C PRO A 104 -9.51 7.36 -11.00
N LYS A 105 -10.56 7.80 -10.28
CA LYS A 105 -10.70 9.18 -9.80
C LYS A 105 -9.92 9.46 -8.53
N GLU A 106 -9.64 8.43 -7.75
CA GLU A 106 -8.94 8.56 -6.47
C GLU A 106 -7.48 8.13 -6.58
N ILE A 107 -7.21 7.07 -7.34
CA ILE A 107 -5.85 6.57 -7.61
C ILE A 107 -5.73 6.11 -9.05
N ASN A 108 -4.60 6.36 -9.70
CA ASN A 108 -4.36 5.94 -11.08
C ASN A 108 -3.21 4.92 -11.19
N PHE A 109 -3.11 4.27 -12.35
CA PHE A 109 -2.10 3.25 -12.61
C PHE A 109 -0.66 3.71 -12.39
N ARG A 110 -0.30 4.98 -12.62
CA ARG A 110 1.06 5.49 -12.36
C ARG A 110 1.36 5.49 -10.87
N GLN A 111 0.39 5.86 -10.03
CA GLN A 111 0.54 5.82 -8.57
C GLN A 111 0.66 4.38 -8.06
N LEU A 112 -0.09 3.44 -8.65
CA LEU A 112 0.07 2.01 -8.35
C LEU A 112 1.47 1.50 -8.73
N LEU A 113 2.03 1.95 -9.87
CA LEU A 113 3.41 1.64 -10.26
C LEU A 113 4.43 2.23 -9.27
N GLU A 114 4.23 3.45 -8.78
CA GLU A 114 5.10 4.05 -7.75
C GLU A 114 5.11 3.22 -6.46
N VAL A 115 3.93 2.77 -6.00
CA VAL A 115 3.80 1.88 -4.86
C VAL A 115 4.52 0.56 -5.14
N PHE A 116 4.29 -0.05 -6.30
CA PHE A 116 4.96 -1.29 -6.73
C PHE A 116 6.48 -1.19 -6.61
N TRP A 117 7.11 -0.16 -7.21
CA TRP A 117 8.57 0.01 -7.19
C TRP A 117 9.13 0.27 -5.79
N SER A 118 8.34 0.89 -4.91
CA SER A 118 8.76 1.19 -3.54
C SER A 118 8.62 0.02 -2.55
N SER A 119 7.88 -1.02 -2.92
CA SER A 119 7.38 -2.04 -1.99
C SER A 119 8.10 -3.39 -2.06
N HIS A 120 9.08 -3.54 -2.97
CA HIS A 120 9.90 -4.73 -3.11
C HIS A 120 11.26 -4.38 -3.72
N ASP A 121 12.22 -5.31 -3.75
CA ASP A 121 13.45 -5.15 -4.52
C ASP A 121 13.26 -5.67 -5.96
N PRO A 122 13.12 -4.79 -6.96
CA PRO A 122 12.89 -5.19 -8.35
C PRO A 122 14.14 -5.72 -9.07
N ARG A 123 15.24 -5.93 -8.34
CA ARG A 123 16.53 -6.44 -8.88
C ARG A 123 16.80 -7.88 -8.45
N GLN A 124 15.97 -8.45 -7.57
CA GLN A 124 16.09 -9.85 -7.17
C GLN A 124 15.54 -10.76 -8.28
N VAL A 125 16.27 -11.84 -8.59
CA VAL A 125 15.94 -12.76 -9.70
C VAL A 125 15.20 -14.00 -9.23
N PHE A 126 15.56 -14.55 -8.06
CA PHE A 126 15.11 -15.86 -7.59
C PHE A 126 14.34 -15.80 -6.27
N GLY A 127 13.68 -14.68 -6.01
CA GLY A 127 12.94 -14.49 -4.78
C GLY A 127 12.63 -13.02 -4.50
N GLN A 128 11.99 -12.81 -3.36
CA GLN A 128 11.80 -11.49 -2.78
C GLN A 128 12.02 -11.50 -1.28
N GLY A 129 13.08 -10.82 -0.81
CA GLY A 129 13.47 -10.80 0.59
C GLY A 129 13.74 -12.22 1.12
N PRO A 130 13.01 -12.70 2.15
CA PRO A 130 13.19 -14.07 2.67
C PRO A 130 12.54 -15.15 1.79
N ASP A 131 11.67 -14.76 0.86
CA ASP A 131 10.86 -15.68 0.06
C ASP A 131 11.67 -16.12 -1.18
N VAL A 132 12.07 -17.40 -1.22
CA VAL A 132 12.92 -17.94 -2.29
C VAL A 132 12.11 -18.81 -3.24
N GLY A 133 12.23 -18.53 -4.54
CA GLY A 133 11.58 -19.31 -5.58
C GLY A 133 11.10 -18.46 -6.76
N PRO A 134 10.93 -19.06 -7.94
CA PRO A 134 10.50 -18.36 -9.15
C PRO A 134 9.09 -17.78 -9.01
N GLN A 135 8.25 -18.29 -8.11
CA GLN A 135 6.90 -17.78 -7.86
C GLN A 135 6.89 -16.37 -7.24
N TYR A 136 7.99 -15.93 -6.62
CA TYR A 136 8.10 -14.63 -5.95
C TYR A 136 8.75 -13.55 -6.83
N ARG A 137 8.91 -13.82 -8.13
CA ARG A 137 9.55 -12.90 -9.08
C ARG A 137 8.73 -11.63 -9.31
N SER A 138 9.41 -10.56 -9.69
CA SER A 138 8.80 -9.26 -9.97
C SER A 138 8.19 -9.21 -11.38
N ILE A 139 6.89 -8.89 -11.49
CA ILE A 139 6.16 -8.77 -12.75
C ILE A 139 5.13 -7.64 -12.68
N ILE A 140 5.04 -6.84 -13.74
CA ILE A 140 3.91 -5.95 -14.02
C ILE A 140 3.10 -6.57 -15.15
N PHE A 141 1.87 -6.96 -14.86
CA PHE A 141 0.93 -7.45 -15.87
C PHE A 141 0.10 -6.29 -16.42
N THR A 142 -0.10 -6.27 -17.73
CA THR A 142 -0.70 -5.14 -18.44
C THR A 142 -1.91 -5.60 -19.25
N ASN A 143 -2.98 -4.80 -19.20
CA ASN A 143 -4.23 -5.03 -19.92
C ASN A 143 -4.42 -3.99 -21.03
N GLY A 144 -3.52 -4.01 -22.02
CA GLY A 144 -3.56 -3.16 -23.20
C GLY A 144 -2.36 -2.22 -23.35
N THR A 145 -2.39 -1.43 -24.43
CA THR A 145 -1.24 -0.65 -24.89
C THR A 145 -0.86 0.51 -23.97
N GLU A 146 -1.85 1.15 -23.33
CA GLU A 146 -1.55 2.26 -22.42
C GLU A 146 -0.84 1.77 -21.16
N GLU A 147 -1.33 0.72 -20.49
CA GLU A 147 -0.64 0.16 -19.31
C GLU A 147 0.77 -0.34 -19.65
N ALA A 148 0.95 -1.00 -20.80
CA ALA A 148 2.26 -1.42 -21.28
C ALA A 148 3.23 -0.24 -21.44
N ARG A 149 2.77 0.86 -22.05
CA ARG A 149 3.56 2.08 -22.22
C ARG A 149 3.91 2.72 -20.87
N LEU A 150 2.95 2.80 -19.96
CA LEU A 150 3.14 3.36 -18.62
C LEU A 150 4.13 2.53 -17.79
N ALA A 151 3.98 1.21 -17.82
CA ALA A 151 4.87 0.27 -17.15
C ALA A 151 6.31 0.41 -17.69
N ALA A 152 6.49 0.43 -19.00
CA ALA A 152 7.80 0.57 -19.64
C ALA A 152 8.48 1.89 -19.23
N MET A 153 7.77 3.02 -19.34
CA MET A 153 8.31 4.32 -18.91
C MET A 153 8.65 4.35 -17.42
N SER A 154 7.84 3.70 -16.58
CA SER A 154 8.11 3.63 -15.13
C SER A 154 9.35 2.77 -14.84
N LYS A 155 9.54 1.66 -15.56
CA LYS A 155 10.71 0.78 -15.45
C LYS A 155 11.98 1.50 -15.88
N GLU A 156 11.94 2.24 -17.00
CA GLU A 156 13.07 3.07 -17.43
C GLU A 156 13.46 4.09 -16.37
N ARG A 157 12.47 4.81 -15.81
CA ARG A 157 12.69 5.76 -14.72
C ARG A 157 13.32 5.06 -13.50
N GLU A 158 12.80 3.91 -13.09
CA GLU A 158 13.32 3.17 -11.94
C GLU A 158 14.75 2.65 -12.19
N GLN A 159 15.07 2.27 -13.42
CA GLN A 159 16.42 1.85 -13.80
C GLN A 159 17.44 2.99 -13.64
N THR A 160 17.04 4.26 -13.86
CA THR A 160 17.95 5.40 -13.69
C THR A 160 18.43 5.61 -12.25
N LYS A 161 17.70 5.09 -11.24
CA LYS A 161 18.08 5.23 -9.82
C LYS A 161 19.35 4.47 -9.46
N SER A 162 19.71 3.43 -10.22
CA SER A 162 20.98 2.72 -10.05
C SER A 162 21.49 2.22 -11.40
N ARG A 163 22.66 2.73 -11.80
CA ARG A 163 23.33 2.32 -13.04
C ARG A 163 24.14 1.05 -12.89
N SER A 164 24.44 0.62 -11.66
CA SER A 164 25.27 -0.54 -11.37
C SER A 164 24.48 -1.84 -11.20
N SER A 165 23.14 -1.79 -11.24
CA SER A 165 22.29 -2.97 -11.11
C SER A 165 21.04 -2.89 -11.99
N ILE A 166 20.74 -3.99 -12.66
CA ILE A 166 19.68 -4.10 -13.68
C ILE A 166 18.37 -4.54 -13.02
N LEU A 167 17.25 -3.91 -13.41
CA LEU A 167 15.91 -4.35 -13.02
C LEU A 167 15.56 -5.68 -13.68
N THR A 168 15.10 -6.63 -12.86
CA THR A 168 14.68 -7.97 -13.29
C THR A 168 13.18 -8.06 -13.55
N THR A 169 12.42 -7.04 -13.14
CA THR A 169 10.97 -6.95 -13.32
C THR A 169 10.54 -7.22 -14.76
N GLN A 170 9.65 -8.20 -14.93
CA GLN A 170 9.06 -8.52 -16.22
C GLN A 170 7.87 -7.58 -16.49
N ILE A 171 7.65 -7.21 -17.75
CA ILE A 171 6.42 -6.54 -18.18
C ILE A 171 5.76 -7.48 -19.18
N GLN A 172 4.56 -7.95 -18.87
CA GLN A 172 3.86 -8.98 -19.64
C GLN A 172 2.41 -8.57 -19.89
N GLN A 173 1.84 -9.04 -20.98
CA GLN A 173 0.38 -8.97 -21.16
C GLN A 173 -0.28 -9.94 -20.18
N LEU A 174 -1.36 -9.52 -19.54
CA LEU A 174 -2.15 -10.42 -18.71
C LEU A 174 -2.95 -11.38 -19.59
N GLU A 175 -2.61 -12.66 -19.57
CA GLU A 175 -3.39 -13.70 -20.27
C GLU A 175 -4.53 -14.23 -19.40
N SER A 176 -4.22 -14.59 -18.15
CA SER A 176 -5.19 -15.12 -17.19
C SER A 176 -4.73 -14.82 -15.77
N PHE A 177 -5.71 -14.63 -14.89
CA PHE A 177 -5.52 -14.47 -13.45
C PHE A 177 -6.39 -15.51 -12.74
N TYR A 178 -5.78 -16.31 -11.87
CA TYR A 178 -6.47 -17.32 -11.08
C TYR A 178 -6.49 -16.87 -9.62
N PRO A 179 -7.66 -16.51 -9.05
CA PRO A 179 -7.76 -16.21 -7.63
C PRO A 179 -7.26 -17.40 -6.80
N ALA A 180 -6.46 -17.10 -5.78
CA ALA A 180 -6.02 -18.10 -4.81
C ALA A 180 -7.19 -18.56 -3.94
N GLU A 181 -6.98 -19.65 -3.23
CA GLU A 181 -7.94 -20.27 -2.33
C GLU A 181 -8.39 -19.29 -1.23
N PRO A 182 -9.63 -19.41 -0.70
CA PRO A 182 -10.19 -18.45 0.25
C PRO A 182 -9.33 -18.21 1.50
N GLU A 183 -8.61 -19.22 1.97
CA GLU A 183 -7.67 -19.12 3.10
C GLU A 183 -6.45 -18.24 2.83
N HIS A 184 -6.16 -17.93 1.57
CA HIS A 184 -5.06 -17.08 1.16
C HIS A 184 -5.48 -15.63 0.91
N GLN A 185 -6.78 -15.35 0.86
CA GLN A 185 -7.28 -14.00 0.69
C GLN A 185 -7.16 -13.24 2.01
N CYS A 186 -6.71 -11.98 1.94
CA CYS A 186 -6.85 -11.09 3.07
C CYS A 186 -8.34 -10.74 3.21
N ASN A 187 -9.00 -11.30 4.22
CA ASN A 187 -10.38 -10.92 4.56
C ASN A 187 -10.49 -9.52 5.18
N SER A 188 -9.56 -8.61 4.87
CA SER A 188 -9.76 -7.19 5.09
C SER A 188 -10.78 -6.71 4.06
N LEU A 189 -12.05 -6.86 4.43
CA LEU A 189 -13.07 -5.89 4.04
C LEU A 189 -12.39 -4.53 4.09
N ALA A 190 -12.31 -3.81 2.98
CA ALA A 190 -11.95 -2.41 2.97
C ALA A 190 -12.99 -1.72 3.86
N ILE A 191 -12.74 -1.69 5.17
CA ILE A 191 -13.46 -0.89 6.15
C ILE A 191 -13.01 0.53 5.86
N HIS A 192 -13.57 1.09 4.80
CA HIS A 192 -13.77 2.50 4.55
C HIS A 192 -14.94 2.72 3.57
N VAL A 193 -15.97 1.86 3.65
CA VAL A 193 -17.33 2.29 3.32
C VAL A 193 -17.79 3.19 4.47
N LYS A 194 -17.36 4.46 4.46
CA LYS A 194 -17.90 5.48 5.36
C LYS A 194 -19.35 5.74 4.97
N SER A 195 -20.25 5.26 5.84
CA SER A 195 -21.67 5.59 5.90
C SER A 195 -21.90 6.97 6.50
#